data_AF-A0A9J6NZQ8-F1
#
_entry.id   AF-A0A9J6NZQ8-F1
#
_cell.length_a   1.000
_cell.length_b   1.000
_cell.length_c   1.000
_cell.angle_alpha   90.00
_cell.angle_beta   90.00
_cell.angle_gamma   90.00
#
_symmetry.space_group_name_H-M   'P 1'
#
loop_
_entity.id
_entity.type
_entity.pdbx_description
1 polymer ?
#
loop_
_entity_poly.entity_id
_entity_poly.type
_entity_poly.pdbx_seq_one_letter_code
_entity_poly.pdbx_strand_id
1 'polypeptide(L)'
;MGKFVHIVFGDSAAGLMKYFFHSNKNEFKGQVIAFSEDYSIGPIYEIDTDTGRRNRIKWFKKVLKQVSNYDYFEDIEKEFIDTYESIKNIDSDSKIVIWYGENTGDQVGRRYLNALLRNKELYEVNVSQSYIGDYNGNRYKPRALGECAPEEINHIISTMKKLEKEKCNRLINDWEVLRISKENLRILKENKIIGVDESYYDYDILSNCTFNFKKAARVIGMTMGKSHQLVGDTYIDYRVRKLIESGKVEYRGRLETMRDFEIRVFGNLNEFFTKLFKKNCEIDEDGFYHYLLEEKEKELVVDTTHITKWNTIDLSNKLILDYDDNNVFSLSWFKEGRDLISINQSLVGNIEYIVEMYEDENGEEIKTEAIILFLEDLTDKHLHIQLKPYISVGLKN
;
A
#
# COMPACT_ATOMS: atom_id res chain seq x y z
N MET A 1 -3.34 7.39 46.00
CA MET A 1 -3.14 7.69 44.57
C MET A 1 -4.26 7.01 43.81
N GLY A 2 -4.98 7.72 42.93
CA GLY A 2 -6.03 7.11 42.10
C GLY A 2 -5.44 6.02 41.20
N LYS A 3 -6.21 4.96 40.95
CA LYS A 3 -5.79 3.83 40.10
C LYS A 3 -5.73 4.29 38.64
N PHE A 4 -4.58 4.14 37.99
CA PHE A 4 -4.45 4.42 36.55
C PHE A 4 -5.01 3.25 35.72
N VAL A 5 -5.73 3.59 34.65
CA VAL A 5 -6.17 2.64 33.62
C VAL A 5 -5.75 3.19 32.27
N HIS A 6 -4.81 2.52 31.60
CA HIS A 6 -4.32 2.89 30.29
C HIS A 6 -5.07 2.14 29.20
N ILE A 7 -5.70 2.87 28.30
CA ILE A 7 -6.31 2.33 27.09
C ILE A 7 -5.34 2.62 25.93
N VAL A 8 -4.93 1.57 25.23
CA VAL A 8 -3.97 1.63 24.12
C VAL A 8 -4.55 0.94 22.88
N PHE A 9 -4.23 1.44 21.69
CA PHE A 9 -4.73 0.88 20.43
C PHE A 9 -3.84 -0.27 19.93
N GLY A 10 -4.43 -1.46 19.75
CA GLY A 10 -3.75 -2.66 19.26
C GLY A 10 -3.04 -3.50 20.33
N ASP A 11 -2.98 -4.82 20.10
CA ASP A 11 -2.37 -5.78 21.04
C ASP A 11 -0.87 -5.59 21.20
N SER A 12 -0.17 -5.18 20.13
CA SER A 12 1.26 -4.87 20.18
C SER A 12 1.55 -3.73 21.17
N ALA A 13 0.74 -2.67 21.12
CA ALA A 13 0.85 -1.54 22.06
C ALA A 13 0.53 -1.96 23.51
N ALA A 14 -0.45 -2.84 23.70
CA ALA A 14 -0.77 -3.40 25.01
C ALA A 14 0.36 -4.27 25.56
N GLY A 15 0.97 -5.12 24.72
CA GLY A 15 2.12 -5.93 25.07
C GLY A 15 3.31 -5.06 25.51
N LEU A 16 3.62 -4.03 24.71
CA LEU A 16 4.65 -3.05 25.01
C LEU A 16 4.42 -2.36 26.37
N MET A 17 3.22 -1.83 26.61
CA MET A 17 2.88 -1.12 27.85
C MET A 17 2.91 -2.03 29.07
N LYS A 18 2.40 -3.26 28.95
CA LYS A 18 2.45 -4.28 30.02
C LYS A 18 3.90 -4.65 30.36
N TYR A 19 4.74 -4.88 29.35
CA TYR A 19 6.16 -5.16 29.53
C TYR A 19 6.87 -3.99 30.24
N PHE A 20 6.64 -2.76 29.78
CA PHE A 20 7.20 -1.56 30.39
C PHE A 20 6.87 -1.45 31.88
N PHE A 21 5.60 -1.59 32.26
CA PHE A 21 5.18 -1.52 33.66
C PHE A 21 5.60 -2.72 34.51
N HIS A 22 5.84 -3.87 33.89
CA HIS A 22 6.43 -5.02 34.57
C HIS A 22 7.89 -4.75 34.92
N SER A 23 8.66 -4.21 33.97
CA SER A 23 10.11 -4.05 34.07
C SER A 23 10.55 -2.76 34.79
N ASN A 24 9.67 -1.76 34.92
CA ASN A 24 10.02 -0.45 35.48
C ASN A 24 9.14 -0.06 36.67
N LYS A 25 9.76 0.52 37.71
CA LYS A 25 9.03 1.28 38.74
C LYS A 25 8.65 2.63 38.14
N ASN A 26 7.36 2.88 37.98
CA ASN A 26 6.83 4.12 37.42
C ASN A 26 5.60 4.56 38.22
N GLU A 27 5.52 5.85 38.56
CA GLU A 27 4.42 6.39 39.39
C GLU A 27 3.05 6.35 38.70
N PHE A 28 3.03 6.26 37.37
CA PHE A 28 1.82 6.16 36.56
C PHE A 28 1.38 4.70 36.33
N LYS A 29 2.05 3.71 36.94
CA LYS A 29 1.72 2.29 36.75
C LYS A 29 0.24 2.00 37.03
N GLY A 30 -0.39 1.28 36.11
CA GLY A 30 -1.81 0.98 36.15
C GLY A 30 -2.23 -0.26 35.36
N GLN A 31 -3.53 -0.50 35.30
CA GLN A 31 -4.11 -1.52 34.44
C GLN A 31 -3.94 -1.11 32.97
N VAL A 32 -3.70 -2.08 32.07
CA VAL A 32 -3.62 -1.85 30.62
C VAL A 32 -4.78 -2.59 29.94
N ILE A 33 -5.60 -1.86 29.20
CA ILE A 33 -6.69 -2.38 28.37
C ILE A 33 -6.28 -2.20 26.90
N ALA A 34 -6.29 -3.30 26.15
CA ALA A 34 -6.06 -3.29 24.71
C ALA A 34 -7.38 -2.92 24.01
N PHE A 35 -7.36 -1.89 23.19
CA PHE A 35 -8.47 -1.52 22.31
C PHE A 35 -8.06 -1.92 20.89
N SER A 36 -8.17 -3.23 20.61
CA SER A 36 -7.39 -3.89 19.57
C SER A 36 -7.95 -3.76 18.16
N GLU A 37 -9.22 -3.37 18.01
CA GLU A 37 -9.81 -3.19 16.69
C GLU A 37 -9.30 -1.96 15.94
N ASP A 38 -9.21 -2.08 14.61
CA ASP A 38 -8.95 -0.96 13.72
C ASP A 38 -10.24 -0.21 13.36
N TYR A 39 -10.37 1.02 13.86
CA TYR A 39 -11.53 1.89 13.61
C TYR A 39 -11.43 2.71 12.31
N SER A 40 -10.32 2.61 11.59
CA SER A 40 -10.20 3.16 10.24
C SER A 40 -11.05 2.37 9.23
N ILE A 41 -11.35 1.10 9.55
CA ILE A 41 -12.11 0.18 8.70
C ILE A 41 -13.39 -0.33 9.37
N GLY A 42 -14.29 -0.85 8.54
CA GLY A 42 -15.58 -1.42 8.94
C GLY A 42 -16.61 -0.38 9.37
N PRO A 43 -17.86 -0.82 9.57
CA PRO A 43 -18.95 0.08 9.97
C PRO A 43 -18.73 0.54 11.42
N ILE A 44 -19.03 1.82 11.66
CA ILE A 44 -19.12 2.41 13.01
C ILE A 44 -20.51 3.00 13.27
N TYR A 45 -21.44 2.81 12.32
CA TYR A 45 -22.82 3.28 12.44
C TYR A 45 -23.50 2.65 13.66
N GLU A 46 -23.95 3.51 14.58
CA GLU A 46 -24.60 3.12 15.84
C GLU A 46 -23.83 2.08 16.66
N ILE A 47 -22.48 2.09 16.60
CA ILE A 47 -21.62 1.13 17.33
C ILE A 47 -21.77 1.23 18.87
N ASP A 48 -22.38 2.29 19.39
CA ASP A 48 -22.77 2.43 20.78
C ASP A 48 -24.00 1.57 21.16
N THR A 49 -24.73 1.07 20.17
CA THR A 49 -25.86 0.15 20.33
C THR A 49 -25.42 -1.30 20.14
N ASP A 50 -26.20 -2.21 20.70
CA ASP A 50 -26.03 -3.65 20.51
C ASP A 50 -26.12 -4.06 19.03
N THR A 51 -27.04 -3.44 18.28
CA THR A 51 -27.20 -3.67 16.83
C THR A 51 -25.98 -3.25 16.02
N GLY A 52 -25.47 -2.04 16.24
CA GLY A 52 -24.29 -1.54 15.51
C GLY A 52 -23.03 -2.35 15.80
N ARG A 53 -22.83 -2.78 17.05
CA ARG A 53 -21.76 -3.71 17.43
C ARG A 53 -21.85 -5.04 16.69
N ARG A 54 -23.03 -5.66 16.64
CA ARG A 54 -23.23 -6.90 15.87
C ARG A 54 -22.95 -6.70 14.38
N ASN A 55 -23.34 -5.56 13.80
CA ASN A 55 -23.06 -5.25 12.40
C ASN A 55 -21.54 -5.16 12.13
N ARG A 56 -20.79 -4.53 13.04
CA ARG A 56 -19.33 -4.45 12.96
C ARG A 56 -18.66 -5.81 13.09
N ILE A 57 -19.02 -6.59 14.11
CA ILE A 57 -18.52 -7.96 14.30
C ILE A 57 -18.79 -8.81 13.05
N LYS A 58 -20.01 -8.73 12.49
CA LYS A 58 -20.38 -9.45 11.26
C LYS A 58 -19.53 -9.03 10.08
N TRP A 59 -19.23 -7.74 9.93
CA TRP A 59 -18.37 -7.23 8.85
C TRP A 59 -16.94 -7.76 9.00
N PHE A 60 -16.33 -7.70 10.19
CA PHE A 60 -14.99 -8.25 10.41
C PHE A 60 -14.93 -9.75 10.20
N LYS A 61 -15.92 -10.52 10.69
CA LYS A 61 -16.02 -11.96 10.41
C LYS A 61 -16.06 -12.23 8.91
N LYS A 62 -16.81 -11.42 8.13
CA LYS A 62 -16.85 -11.56 6.66
C LYS A 62 -15.50 -11.27 6.00
N VAL A 63 -14.79 -10.24 6.46
CA VAL A 63 -13.46 -9.88 5.93
C VAL A 63 -12.45 -10.96 6.26
N LEU A 64 -12.37 -11.38 7.53
CA LEU A 64 -11.42 -12.38 8.00
C LEU A 64 -11.63 -13.76 7.36
N LYS A 65 -12.88 -14.19 7.13
CA LYS A 65 -13.21 -15.40 6.36
C LYS A 65 -12.68 -15.39 4.93
N GLN A 66 -12.48 -14.20 4.35
CA GLN A 66 -11.94 -14.09 3.00
C GLN A 66 -10.42 -14.12 2.97
N VAL A 67 -9.75 -13.63 4.01
CA VAL A 67 -8.28 -13.44 4.01
C VAL A 67 -7.53 -14.46 4.86
N SER A 68 -8.25 -15.30 5.60
CA SER A 68 -7.67 -16.24 6.54
C SER A 68 -8.47 -17.55 6.64
N ASN A 69 -7.74 -18.64 6.88
CA ASN A 69 -8.29 -19.95 7.25
C ASN A 69 -8.49 -20.12 8.77
N TYR A 70 -8.27 -19.08 9.60
CA TYR A 70 -8.48 -19.19 11.03
C TYR A 70 -9.97 -19.20 11.39
N ASP A 71 -10.41 -20.25 12.09
CA ASP A 71 -11.81 -20.46 12.50
C ASP A 71 -12.15 -19.86 13.89
N TYR A 72 -11.29 -19.04 14.50
CA TYR A 72 -11.49 -18.42 15.83
C TYR A 72 -12.48 -17.23 15.83
N PHE A 73 -13.56 -17.30 15.06
CA PHE A 73 -14.53 -16.21 14.97
C PHE A 73 -15.33 -15.99 16.27
N GLU A 74 -15.51 -17.04 17.08
CA GLU A 74 -16.17 -16.92 18.39
C GLU A 74 -15.32 -16.10 19.39
N ASP A 75 -14.00 -16.28 19.35
CA ASP A 75 -13.08 -15.53 20.22
C ASP A 75 -13.08 -14.04 19.91
N ILE A 76 -13.16 -13.65 18.63
CA ILE A 76 -13.20 -12.25 18.20
C ILE A 76 -14.44 -11.52 18.72
N GLU A 77 -15.61 -12.16 18.60
CA GLU A 77 -16.86 -11.56 19.09
C GLU A 77 -16.83 -11.38 20.61
N LYS A 78 -16.38 -12.42 21.32
CA LYS A 78 -16.25 -12.38 22.77
C LYS A 78 -15.27 -11.29 23.21
N GLU A 79 -14.07 -11.25 22.62
CA GLU A 79 -13.04 -10.27 22.94
C GLU A 79 -13.51 -8.83 22.72
N PHE A 80 -14.22 -8.57 21.61
CA PHE A 80 -14.78 -7.25 21.35
C PHE A 80 -15.80 -6.82 22.42
N ILE A 81 -16.72 -7.72 22.78
CA ILE A 81 -17.74 -7.44 23.80
C ILE A 81 -17.11 -7.28 25.19
N ASP A 82 -16.19 -8.18 25.56
CA ASP A 82 -15.47 -8.14 26.85
C ASP A 82 -14.66 -6.85 26.98
N THR A 83 -14.02 -6.40 25.90
CA THR A 83 -13.28 -5.14 25.85
C THR A 83 -14.20 -3.94 26.02
N TYR A 84 -15.32 -3.91 25.29
CA TYR A 84 -16.31 -2.85 25.42
C TYR A 84 -16.85 -2.74 26.86
N GLU A 85 -17.26 -3.86 27.46
CA GLU A 85 -17.79 -3.89 28.82
C GLU A 85 -16.71 -3.53 29.85
N SER A 86 -15.47 -3.98 29.65
CA SER A 86 -14.35 -3.61 30.51
C SER A 86 -14.10 -2.09 30.52
N ILE A 87 -14.19 -1.44 29.36
CA ILE A 87 -13.99 0.01 29.24
C ILE A 87 -15.18 0.78 29.84
N LYS A 88 -16.41 0.38 29.50
CA LYS A 88 -17.63 1.03 29.98
C LYS A 88 -17.74 0.98 31.51
N ASN A 89 -17.29 -0.12 32.12
CA ASN A 89 -17.40 -0.37 33.55
C ASN A 89 -16.14 0.02 34.35
N ILE A 90 -15.19 0.78 33.78
CA ILE A 90 -14.06 1.33 34.54
C ILE A 90 -14.57 2.17 35.72
N ASP A 91 -14.01 1.99 36.92
CA ASP A 91 -14.43 2.70 38.14
C ASP A 91 -14.36 4.23 37.99
N SER A 92 -15.30 4.96 38.61
CA SER A 92 -15.40 6.43 38.48
C SER A 92 -14.25 7.21 39.11
N ASP A 93 -13.51 6.61 40.04
CA ASP A 93 -12.34 7.20 40.72
C ASP A 93 -11.01 6.87 40.00
N SER A 94 -11.06 6.10 38.92
CA SER A 94 -9.89 5.77 38.10
C SER A 94 -9.47 6.95 37.21
N LYS A 95 -8.16 7.13 37.07
CA LYS A 95 -7.56 8.05 36.08
C LYS A 95 -7.38 7.30 34.77
N ILE A 96 -8.26 7.57 33.79
CA ILE A 96 -8.23 6.86 32.50
C ILE A 96 -7.29 7.59 31.54
N VAL A 97 -6.29 6.91 31.02
CA VAL A 97 -5.28 7.47 30.10
C VAL A 97 -5.48 6.87 28.72
N ILE A 98 -5.84 7.70 27.74
CA ILE A 98 -5.98 7.29 26.34
C ILE A 98 -4.67 7.60 25.61
N TRP A 99 -3.98 6.57 25.16
CA TRP A 99 -2.79 6.67 24.34
C TRP A 99 -3.17 6.64 22.87
N TYR A 100 -2.69 7.58 22.07
CA TYR A 100 -3.02 7.66 20.65
C TYR A 100 -1.85 8.22 19.84
N GLY A 101 -1.79 7.85 18.56
CA GLY A 101 -0.96 8.52 17.55
C GLY A 101 -1.77 9.28 16.51
N GLU A 102 -1.06 9.92 15.58
CA GLU A 102 -1.65 10.63 14.43
C GLU A 102 -1.89 9.65 13.26
N ASN A 103 -2.65 8.59 13.53
CA ASN A 103 -3.16 7.66 12.53
C ASN A 103 -4.69 7.59 12.59
N THR A 104 -5.33 7.15 11.50
CA THR A 104 -6.79 7.15 11.39
C THR A 104 -7.47 6.31 12.46
N GLY A 105 -7.00 5.09 12.71
CA GLY A 105 -7.60 4.15 13.66
C GLY A 105 -7.66 4.73 15.08
N ASP A 106 -6.51 5.17 15.59
CA ASP A 106 -6.41 5.80 16.91
C ASP A 106 -7.26 7.07 17.00
N GLN A 107 -7.28 7.89 15.96
CA GLN A 107 -8.04 9.15 15.96
C GLN A 107 -9.56 8.93 15.97
N VAL A 108 -10.05 7.93 15.23
CA VAL A 108 -11.47 7.52 15.31
C VAL A 108 -11.76 6.91 16.67
N GLY A 109 -10.95 5.95 17.10
CA GLY A 109 -11.14 5.25 18.37
C GLY A 109 -11.09 6.17 19.57
N ARG A 110 -10.21 7.19 19.58
CA ARG A 110 -10.13 8.19 20.64
C ARG A 110 -11.41 9.02 20.76
N ARG A 111 -12.03 9.40 19.64
CA ARG A 111 -13.31 10.13 19.62
C ARG A 111 -14.42 9.26 20.20
N TYR A 112 -14.45 7.99 19.79
CA TYR A 112 -15.38 7.01 20.34
C TYR A 112 -15.21 6.81 21.85
N LEU A 113 -13.98 6.60 22.33
CA LEU A 113 -13.69 6.43 23.75
C LEU A 113 -14.08 7.66 24.57
N ASN A 114 -13.90 8.87 24.04
CA ASN A 114 -14.34 10.11 24.71
C ASN A 114 -15.86 10.15 24.86
N ALA A 115 -16.62 9.73 23.83
CA ALA A 115 -18.07 9.66 23.91
C ALA A 115 -18.54 8.57 24.90
N LEU A 116 -17.91 7.40 24.87
CA LEU A 116 -18.21 6.28 25.76
C LEU A 116 -17.93 6.62 27.23
N LEU A 117 -16.86 7.38 27.49
CA LEU A 117 -16.37 7.72 28.83
C LEU A 117 -16.65 9.16 29.25
N ARG A 118 -17.64 9.83 28.63
CA ARG A 118 -17.92 11.27 28.80
C ARG A 118 -18.09 11.78 30.25
N ASN A 119 -18.39 10.89 31.19
CA ASN A 119 -18.59 11.19 32.61
C ASN A 119 -17.39 10.80 33.49
N LYS A 120 -16.24 10.45 32.91
CA LYS A 120 -15.04 9.99 33.62
C LYS A 120 -13.92 11.03 33.55
N GLU A 121 -12.96 10.93 34.47
CA GLU A 121 -11.74 11.74 34.40
C GLU A 121 -10.77 11.16 33.38
N LEU A 122 -10.58 11.87 32.27
CA LEU A 122 -9.73 11.44 31.15
C LEU A 122 -8.40 12.19 31.12
N TYR A 123 -7.36 11.45 30.79
CA TYR A 123 -6.01 11.91 30.46
C TYR A 123 -5.65 11.41 29.07
N GLU A 124 -4.69 12.07 28.44
CA GLU A 124 -4.25 11.71 27.10
C GLU A 124 -2.73 11.70 26.99
N VAL A 125 -2.21 10.82 26.14
CA VAL A 125 -0.82 10.79 25.71
C VAL A 125 -0.78 10.67 24.19
N ASN A 126 -0.20 11.68 23.53
CA ASN A 126 0.00 11.66 22.08
C ASN A 126 1.42 11.18 21.77
N VAL A 127 1.54 9.94 21.29
CA VAL A 127 2.86 9.35 21.00
C VAL A 127 3.57 10.07 19.85
N SER A 128 2.81 10.62 18.89
CA SER A 128 3.34 11.34 17.73
C SER A 128 3.84 12.76 18.06
N GLN A 129 3.75 13.20 19.32
CA GLN A 129 4.44 14.41 19.81
C GLN A 129 5.88 14.14 20.25
N SER A 130 6.28 12.86 20.33
CA SER A 130 7.64 12.44 20.64
C SER A 130 8.43 12.07 19.38
N TYR A 131 9.74 11.89 19.53
CA TYR A 131 10.63 11.42 18.48
C TYR A 131 11.37 10.17 18.94
N ILE A 132 11.31 9.12 18.12
CA ILE A 132 11.92 7.81 18.35
C ILE A 132 13.01 7.53 17.30
N GLY A 133 13.90 6.59 17.57
CA GLY A 133 15.02 6.24 16.68
C GLY A 133 14.72 5.01 15.82
N ASP A 134 15.14 5.02 14.54
CA ASP A 134 15.19 3.79 13.73
C ASP A 134 16.53 3.05 13.91
N TYR A 135 16.66 1.87 13.29
CA TYR A 135 17.89 1.06 13.32
C TYR A 135 19.12 1.76 12.72
N ASN A 136 18.91 2.78 11.88
CA ASN A 136 19.95 3.57 11.24
C ASN A 136 20.29 4.85 12.04
N GLY A 137 19.63 5.07 13.20
CA GLY A 137 19.81 6.25 14.05
C GLY A 137 19.05 7.49 13.59
N ASN A 138 18.19 7.39 12.56
CA ASN A 138 17.32 8.50 12.16
C ASN A 138 16.21 8.70 13.18
N ARG A 139 15.85 9.96 13.44
CA ARG A 139 14.74 10.30 14.32
C ARG A 139 13.46 10.50 13.52
N TYR A 140 12.38 9.85 13.94
CA TYR A 140 11.06 10.02 13.33
C TYR A 140 9.96 10.10 14.41
N LYS A 141 8.76 10.53 14.01
CA LYS A 141 7.59 10.56 14.89
C LYS A 141 6.84 9.24 14.74
N PRO A 142 6.56 8.50 15.82
CA PRO A 142 5.78 7.27 15.73
C PRO A 142 4.34 7.59 15.35
N ARG A 143 3.74 6.77 14.49
CA ARG A 143 2.33 6.88 14.08
C ARG A 143 1.40 6.19 15.05
N ALA A 144 1.89 5.21 15.80
CA ALA A 144 1.14 4.45 16.81
C ALA A 144 2.07 4.01 17.94
N LEU A 145 1.51 3.73 19.12
CA LEU A 145 2.30 3.28 20.28
C LEU A 145 3.05 1.96 20.00
N GLY A 146 2.49 1.09 19.16
CA GLY A 146 3.13 -0.17 18.77
C GLY A 146 4.39 -0.01 17.91
N GLU A 147 4.70 1.19 17.42
CA GLU A 147 5.97 1.50 16.72
C GLU A 147 7.10 1.90 17.70
N CYS A 148 6.79 2.13 18.98
CA CYS A 148 7.77 2.56 19.98
C CYS A 148 8.48 1.37 20.66
N ALA A 149 9.65 1.64 21.23
CA ALA A 149 10.39 0.72 22.08
C ALA A 149 10.12 0.94 23.59
N PRO A 150 10.30 -0.07 24.45
CA PRO A 150 10.04 0.04 25.89
C PRO A 150 10.79 1.20 26.58
N GLU A 151 12.01 1.49 26.13
CA GLU A 151 12.90 2.51 26.68
C GLU A 151 12.34 3.93 26.48
N GLU A 152 11.50 4.11 25.45
CA GLU A 152 10.94 5.40 25.06
C GLU A 152 9.70 5.77 25.89
N ILE A 153 9.04 4.77 26.48
CA ILE A 153 7.76 4.93 27.18
C ILE A 153 7.88 5.84 28.40
N ASN A 154 9.01 5.77 29.14
CA ASN A 154 9.25 6.65 30.30
C ASN A 154 9.20 8.14 29.91
N HIS A 155 9.73 8.49 28.75
CA HIS A 155 9.67 9.87 28.26
C HIS A 155 8.26 10.21 27.78
N ILE A 156 7.64 9.33 26.99
CA ILE A 156 6.33 9.59 26.39
C ILE A 156 5.23 9.72 27.46
N ILE A 157 5.22 8.86 28.48
CA ILE A 157 4.23 8.90 29.58
C ILE A 157 4.32 10.19 30.39
N SER A 158 5.50 10.83 30.47
CA SER A 158 5.67 12.10 31.17
C SER A 158 4.94 13.27 30.50
N THR A 159 4.54 13.12 29.23
CA THR A 159 3.73 14.10 28.47
C THR A 159 2.24 13.99 28.78
N MET A 160 1.83 13.01 29.60
CA MET A 160 0.44 12.79 29.99
C MET A 160 -0.16 14.07 30.58
N LYS A 161 -1.33 14.44 30.05
CA LYS A 161 -2.07 15.59 30.54
C LYS A 161 -3.54 15.29 30.68
N LYS A 162 -4.17 15.97 31.64
CA LYS A 162 -5.61 15.88 31.84
C LYS A 162 -6.33 16.48 30.64
N LEU A 163 -7.37 15.81 30.17
CA LEU A 163 -8.16 16.29 29.06
C LEU A 163 -9.11 17.38 29.54
N GLU A 164 -8.98 18.58 28.95
CA GLU A 164 -9.87 19.70 29.27
C GLU A 164 -11.29 19.44 28.77
N LYS A 165 -12.29 19.95 29.51
CA LYS A 165 -13.71 19.76 29.20
C LYS A 165 -14.08 20.23 27.80
N GLU A 166 -13.52 21.35 27.35
CA GLU A 166 -13.74 21.87 25.99
C GLU A 166 -13.19 20.94 24.91
N LYS A 167 -12.01 20.37 25.12
CA LYS A 167 -11.42 19.40 24.20
C LYS A 167 -12.20 18.09 24.17
N CYS A 168 -12.65 17.60 25.34
CA CYS A 168 -13.53 16.45 25.45
C CYS A 168 -14.83 16.65 24.64
N ASN A 169 -15.50 17.79 24.85
CA ASN A 169 -16.72 18.12 24.12
C ASN A 169 -16.50 18.19 22.60
N ARG A 170 -15.38 18.73 22.12
CA ARG A 170 -15.03 18.73 20.69
C ARG A 170 -14.88 17.32 20.13
N LEU A 171 -14.16 16.44 20.84
CA LEU A 171 -13.99 15.04 20.41
C LEU A 171 -15.32 14.26 20.40
N ILE A 172 -16.21 14.54 21.35
CA ILE A 172 -17.55 13.96 21.38
C ILE A 172 -18.40 14.48 20.21
N ASN A 173 -18.35 15.78 19.91
CA ASN A 173 -19.07 16.33 18.76
C ASN A 173 -18.54 15.77 17.43
N ASP A 174 -17.22 15.64 17.28
CA ASP A 174 -16.61 14.95 16.13
C ASP A 174 -17.12 13.52 16.03
N TRP A 175 -17.25 12.81 17.16
CA TRP A 175 -17.78 11.46 17.19
C TRP A 175 -19.23 11.38 16.71
N GLU A 176 -20.10 12.31 17.12
CA GLU A 176 -21.50 12.34 16.67
C GLU A 176 -21.63 12.51 15.16
N VAL A 177 -20.68 13.19 14.52
CA VAL A 177 -20.60 13.27 13.05
C VAL A 177 -20.06 11.97 12.45
N LEU A 178 -19.02 11.38 13.03
CA LEU A 178 -18.39 10.16 12.50
C LEU A 178 -19.30 8.94 12.61
N ARG A 179 -20.05 8.79 13.71
CA ARG A 179 -20.91 7.62 13.94
C ARG A 179 -22.10 7.53 12.99
N ILE A 180 -22.38 8.57 12.18
CA ILE A 180 -23.41 8.54 11.14
C ILE A 180 -22.83 8.36 9.73
N SER A 181 -21.49 8.28 9.60
CA SER A 181 -20.81 7.97 8.33
C SER A 181 -21.17 6.55 7.88
N LYS A 182 -21.45 6.42 6.58
CA LYS A 182 -21.83 5.14 5.94
C LYS A 182 -20.62 4.42 5.35
N GLU A 183 -19.54 5.14 5.14
CA GLU A 183 -18.31 4.64 4.56
C GLU A 183 -17.65 3.65 5.52
N ASN A 184 -17.25 2.49 4.99
CA ASN A 184 -16.52 1.47 5.75
C ASN A 184 -15.02 1.74 5.81
N LEU A 185 -14.50 2.71 5.06
CA LEU A 185 -13.10 3.10 5.09
C LEU A 185 -13.00 4.58 5.41
N ARG A 186 -12.03 4.91 6.26
CA ARG A 186 -11.74 6.27 6.69
C ARG A 186 -10.24 6.53 6.53
N ILE A 187 -9.89 7.78 6.28
CA ILE A 187 -8.51 8.24 6.26
C ILE A 187 -8.35 9.53 7.07
N LEU A 188 -7.13 9.82 7.51
CA LEU A 188 -6.75 11.06 8.14
C LEU A 188 -6.08 11.96 7.10
N LYS A 189 -6.76 13.04 6.72
CA LYS A 189 -6.26 14.05 5.78
C LYS A 189 -6.34 15.42 6.42
N GLU A 190 -5.22 16.14 6.51
CA GLU A 190 -5.15 17.49 7.08
C GLU A 190 -5.81 17.59 8.48
N ASN A 191 -5.53 16.61 9.36
CA ASN A 191 -6.11 16.46 10.70
C ASN A 191 -7.64 16.24 10.75
N LYS A 192 -8.27 15.93 9.61
CA LYS A 192 -9.68 15.56 9.52
C LYS A 192 -9.83 14.09 9.15
N ILE A 193 -10.75 13.43 9.83
CA ILE A 193 -11.16 12.07 9.47
C ILE A 193 -12.24 12.21 8.41
N ILE A 194 -12.03 11.58 7.26
CA ILE A 194 -13.00 11.56 6.17
C ILE A 194 -13.30 10.11 5.77
N GLY A 195 -14.57 9.83 5.49
CA GLY A 195 -14.99 8.58 4.85
C GLY A 195 -14.59 8.58 3.38
N VAL A 196 -14.11 7.44 2.89
CA VAL A 196 -13.72 7.24 1.49
C VAL A 196 -14.29 5.92 0.97
N ASP A 197 -14.27 5.73 -0.35
CA ASP A 197 -14.67 4.47 -0.97
C ASP A 197 -13.74 3.32 -0.54
N GLU A 198 -14.26 2.10 -0.45
CA GLU A 198 -13.45 0.92 -0.12
C GLU A 198 -12.30 0.72 -1.12
N SER A 199 -12.45 1.20 -2.37
CA SER A 199 -11.44 1.13 -3.43
C SER A 199 -10.30 2.15 -3.29
N TYR A 200 -10.23 2.92 -2.20
CA TYR A 200 -9.23 3.98 -2.03
C TYR A 200 -7.78 3.49 -2.26
N TYR A 201 -7.45 2.29 -1.79
CA TYR A 201 -6.10 1.71 -1.96
C TYR A 201 -5.94 0.88 -3.23
N ASP A 202 -6.99 0.71 -4.05
CA ASP A 202 -6.93 -0.18 -5.22
C ASP A 202 -5.89 0.30 -6.24
N TYR A 203 -5.76 1.62 -6.43
CA TYR A 203 -4.73 2.19 -7.31
C TYR A 203 -3.31 1.87 -6.82
N ASP A 204 -3.07 2.03 -5.51
CA ASP A 204 -1.77 1.73 -4.91
C ASP A 204 -1.46 0.24 -5.00
N ILE A 205 -2.46 -0.64 -4.83
CA ILE A 205 -2.28 -2.09 -5.01
C ILE A 205 -1.91 -2.41 -6.46
N LEU A 206 -2.66 -1.88 -7.43
CA LEU A 206 -2.43 -2.12 -8.85
C LEU A 206 -1.07 -1.60 -9.32
N SER A 207 -0.68 -0.40 -8.89
CA SER A 207 0.64 0.18 -9.22
C SER A 207 1.82 -0.56 -8.58
N ASN A 208 1.56 -1.34 -7.52
CA ASN A 208 2.56 -2.21 -6.89
C ASN A 208 2.56 -3.64 -7.46
N CYS A 209 1.61 -3.97 -8.35
CA CYS A 209 1.64 -5.21 -9.11
C CYS A 209 2.57 -5.09 -10.33
N THR A 210 2.90 -6.24 -10.92
CA THR A 210 3.66 -6.34 -12.17
C THR A 210 2.94 -7.24 -13.15
N PHE A 211 3.43 -7.29 -14.40
CA PHE A 211 2.97 -8.26 -15.41
C PHE A 211 3.37 -9.70 -15.08
N ASN A 212 4.36 -9.87 -14.21
CA ASN A 212 4.79 -11.18 -13.71
C ASN A 212 4.15 -11.49 -12.36
N PHE A 213 3.88 -12.77 -12.12
CA PHE A 213 3.32 -13.25 -10.86
C PHE A 213 4.29 -13.01 -9.71
N LYS A 214 3.82 -12.27 -8.69
CA LYS A 214 4.54 -12.04 -7.44
C LYS A 214 3.69 -12.45 -6.26
N LYS A 215 4.34 -12.89 -5.17
CA LYS A 215 3.65 -13.24 -3.92
C LYS A 215 2.75 -12.09 -3.46
N ALA A 216 1.47 -12.38 -3.20
CA ALA A 216 0.52 -11.36 -2.77
C ALA A 216 1.00 -10.63 -1.51
N ALA A 217 1.60 -11.36 -0.55
CA ALA A 217 2.24 -10.78 0.64
C ALA A 217 3.29 -9.69 0.33
N ARG A 218 4.01 -9.78 -0.81
CA ARG A 218 5.00 -8.76 -1.22
C ARG A 218 4.30 -7.49 -1.71
N VAL A 219 3.27 -7.62 -2.54
CA VAL A 219 2.48 -6.48 -3.04
C VAL A 219 1.75 -5.80 -1.88
N ILE A 220 1.14 -6.58 -0.98
CA ILE A 220 0.48 -6.09 0.24
C ILE A 220 1.46 -5.31 1.11
N GLY A 221 2.61 -5.90 1.44
CA GLY A 221 3.63 -5.25 2.26
C GLY A 221 4.20 -3.98 1.62
N MET A 222 4.39 -3.98 0.29
CA MET A 222 4.83 -2.79 -0.44
C MET A 222 3.78 -1.67 -0.42
N THR A 223 2.51 -2.03 -0.59
CA THR A 223 1.37 -1.09 -0.51
C THR A 223 1.31 -0.45 0.88
N MET A 224 1.42 -1.25 1.94
CA MET A 224 1.45 -0.74 3.32
C MET A 224 2.68 0.16 3.58
N GLY A 225 3.85 -0.23 3.09
CA GLY A 225 5.10 0.50 3.31
C GLY A 225 5.15 1.86 2.60
N LYS A 226 4.55 1.96 1.40
CA LYS A 226 4.46 3.22 0.64
C LYS A 226 3.28 4.10 1.07
N SER A 227 2.28 3.53 1.75
CA SER A 227 1.09 4.27 2.18
C SER A 227 1.43 5.32 3.24
N HIS A 228 0.93 6.55 3.02
CA HIS A 228 0.95 7.60 4.03
C HIS A 228 0.01 7.30 5.21
N GLN A 229 -1.04 6.50 4.99
CA GLN A 229 -1.96 6.06 6.02
C GLN A 229 -1.43 4.79 6.69
N LEU A 230 -1.63 4.66 8.00
CA LEU A 230 -1.41 3.37 8.69
C LEU A 230 -2.59 2.46 8.39
N VAL A 231 -2.35 1.39 7.63
CA VAL A 231 -3.35 0.39 7.22
C VAL A 231 -2.78 -1.01 7.40
N GLY A 232 -3.61 -1.95 7.87
CA GLY A 232 -3.22 -3.34 8.11
C GLY A 232 -3.24 -4.22 6.87
N ASP A 233 -2.44 -5.29 6.91
CA ASP A 233 -2.34 -6.32 5.86
C ASP A 233 -3.68 -6.98 5.54
N THR A 234 -4.49 -7.23 6.57
CA THR A 234 -5.82 -7.84 6.50
C THR A 234 -6.74 -7.06 5.56
N TYR A 235 -6.74 -5.72 5.66
CA TYR A 235 -7.60 -4.90 4.80
C TYR A 235 -7.07 -4.82 3.37
N ILE A 236 -5.75 -4.74 3.19
CA ILE A 236 -5.15 -4.72 1.85
C ILE A 236 -5.32 -6.08 1.15
N ASP A 237 -5.18 -7.22 1.84
CA ASP A 237 -5.50 -8.55 1.28
C ASP A 237 -6.98 -8.63 0.88
N TYR A 238 -7.89 -8.12 1.71
CA TYR A 238 -9.31 -8.03 1.36
C TYR A 238 -9.52 -7.25 0.06
N ARG A 239 -8.82 -6.12 -0.12
CA ARG A 239 -8.88 -5.33 -1.36
C ARG A 239 -8.25 -6.04 -2.57
N VAL A 240 -7.10 -6.71 -2.39
CA VAL A 240 -6.49 -7.57 -3.42
C VAL A 240 -7.50 -8.62 -3.92
N ARG A 241 -8.23 -9.26 -3.01
CA ARG A 241 -9.25 -10.26 -3.36
C ARG A 241 -10.44 -9.63 -4.10
N LYS A 242 -10.83 -8.39 -3.81
CA LYS A 242 -11.82 -7.65 -4.61
C LYS A 242 -11.33 -7.29 -6.01
N LEU A 243 -10.03 -7.00 -6.16
CA LEU A 243 -9.44 -6.81 -7.48
C LEU A 243 -9.37 -8.11 -8.29
N ILE A 244 -9.13 -9.24 -7.63
CA ILE A 244 -9.24 -10.58 -8.24
C ILE A 244 -10.68 -10.88 -8.67
N GLU A 245 -11.65 -10.70 -7.77
CA GLU A 245 -13.08 -10.92 -8.07
C GLU A 245 -13.58 -10.07 -9.24
N SER A 246 -13.04 -8.86 -9.41
CA SER A 246 -13.39 -7.95 -10.51
C SER A 246 -12.59 -8.16 -11.81
N GLY A 247 -11.65 -9.11 -11.82
CA GLY A 247 -10.81 -9.42 -12.99
C GLY A 247 -9.72 -8.38 -13.30
N LYS A 248 -9.48 -7.41 -12.40
CA LYS A 248 -8.39 -6.43 -12.56
C LYS A 248 -7.02 -6.99 -12.20
N VAL A 249 -6.99 -8.07 -11.41
CA VAL A 249 -5.79 -8.77 -10.97
C VAL A 249 -5.99 -10.25 -11.25
N GLU A 250 -5.01 -10.87 -11.89
CA GLU A 250 -4.95 -12.32 -12.05
C GLU A 250 -4.25 -12.95 -10.86
N TYR A 251 -4.60 -14.19 -10.53
CA TYR A 251 -3.96 -14.93 -9.45
C TYR A 251 -3.66 -16.38 -9.83
N ARG A 252 -2.66 -16.96 -9.17
CA ARG A 252 -2.38 -18.40 -9.18
C ARG A 252 -2.02 -18.89 -7.78
N GLY A 253 -2.31 -20.16 -7.49
CA GLY A 253 -2.12 -20.75 -6.16
C GLY A 253 -3.43 -20.86 -5.37
N ARG A 254 -3.33 -20.93 -4.04
CA ARG A 254 -4.48 -21.12 -3.15
C ARG A 254 -4.83 -19.83 -2.44
N LEU A 255 -6.10 -19.43 -2.48
CA LEU A 255 -6.61 -18.23 -1.81
C LEU A 255 -6.84 -18.45 -0.30
N GLU A 256 -5.91 -19.14 0.37
CA GLU A 256 -5.99 -19.45 1.81
C GLU A 256 -5.45 -18.28 2.64
N THR A 257 -4.17 -17.96 2.51
CA THR A 257 -3.54 -16.76 3.08
C THR A 257 -2.78 -15.99 2.01
N MET A 258 -2.45 -14.71 2.27
CA MET A 258 -1.61 -13.89 1.36
C MET A 258 -0.24 -14.49 0.98
N ARG A 259 0.21 -15.57 1.65
CA ARG A 259 1.48 -16.26 1.33
C ARG A 259 1.30 -17.40 0.32
N ASP A 260 0.06 -17.87 0.14
CA ASP A 260 -0.27 -19.10 -0.59
C ASP A 260 -0.64 -18.86 -2.06
N PHE A 261 -0.74 -17.59 -2.46
CA PHE A 261 -1.00 -17.21 -3.85
C PHE A 261 -0.08 -16.09 -4.33
N GLU A 262 -0.01 -15.98 -5.65
CA GLU A 262 0.70 -14.95 -6.38
C GLU A 262 -0.28 -14.18 -7.25
N ILE A 263 0.00 -12.91 -7.48
CA ILE A 263 -0.85 -12.00 -8.26
C ILE A 263 -0.04 -11.28 -9.31
N ARG A 264 -0.73 -10.86 -10.37
CA ARG A 264 -0.21 -9.96 -11.41
C ARG A 264 -1.31 -9.06 -11.96
N VAL A 265 -0.94 -7.97 -12.58
CA VAL A 265 -1.81 -7.22 -13.50
C VAL A 265 -1.59 -7.72 -14.91
N PHE A 266 -2.62 -7.70 -15.75
CA PHE A 266 -2.47 -8.04 -17.15
C PHE A 266 -1.59 -7.00 -17.85
N GLY A 267 -0.60 -7.45 -18.60
CA GLY A 267 0.26 -6.63 -19.44
C GLY A 267 0.37 -7.26 -20.82
N ASN A 268 0.21 -6.44 -21.85
CA ASN A 268 0.37 -6.85 -23.24
C ASN A 268 1.39 -5.92 -23.91
N LEU A 269 2.66 -6.35 -23.96
CA LEU A 269 3.73 -5.58 -24.61
C LEU A 269 3.40 -5.26 -26.07
N ASN A 270 2.68 -6.15 -26.77
CA ASN A 270 2.34 -5.96 -28.18
C ASN A 270 1.49 -4.71 -28.40
N GLU A 271 0.58 -4.38 -27.49
CA GLU A 271 -0.24 -3.17 -27.61
C GLU A 271 0.64 -1.90 -27.56
N PHE A 272 1.60 -1.87 -26.65
CA PHE A 272 2.50 -0.73 -26.49
C PHE A 272 3.45 -0.59 -27.70
N PHE A 273 4.08 -1.68 -28.14
CA PHE A 273 5.00 -1.64 -29.28
C PHE A 273 4.28 -1.37 -30.60
N THR A 274 3.08 -1.94 -30.81
CA THR A 274 2.23 -1.62 -31.96
C THR A 274 1.90 -0.13 -32.00
N LYS A 275 1.57 0.47 -30.84
CA LYS A 275 1.31 1.90 -30.71
C LYS A 275 2.56 2.74 -31.00
N LEU A 276 3.72 2.37 -30.44
CA LEU A 276 4.98 3.09 -30.64
C LEU A 276 5.40 3.06 -32.11
N PHE A 277 5.51 1.87 -32.70
CA PHE A 277 6.02 1.69 -34.07
C PHE A 277 4.97 1.90 -35.16
N LYS A 278 3.69 2.07 -34.79
CA LYS A 278 2.56 2.29 -35.72
C LYS A 278 2.43 1.18 -36.76
N LYS A 279 2.78 -0.05 -36.36
CA LYS A 279 2.76 -1.24 -37.20
C LYS A 279 2.38 -2.44 -36.35
N ASN A 280 1.45 -3.25 -36.83
CA ASN A 280 1.08 -4.49 -36.16
C ASN A 280 2.20 -5.52 -36.31
N CYS A 281 2.42 -6.29 -35.25
CA CYS A 281 3.27 -7.47 -35.27
C CYS A 281 2.45 -8.69 -34.83
N GLU A 282 2.56 -9.76 -35.61
CA GLU A 282 1.97 -11.06 -35.30
C GLU A 282 3.03 -11.95 -34.67
N ILE A 283 2.61 -12.88 -33.82
CA ILE A 283 3.51 -13.86 -33.21
C ILE A 283 4.03 -14.82 -34.29
N ASP A 284 5.32 -15.09 -34.29
CA ASP A 284 5.98 -16.01 -35.19
C ASP A 284 5.88 -17.47 -34.68
N GLU A 285 6.29 -18.44 -35.49
CA GLU A 285 6.25 -19.87 -35.16
C GLU A 285 7.11 -20.24 -33.94
N ASP A 286 8.10 -19.41 -33.61
CA ASP A 286 8.96 -19.59 -32.44
C ASP A 286 8.33 -19.04 -31.14
N GLY A 287 7.16 -18.40 -31.23
CA GLY A 287 6.44 -17.84 -30.10
C GLY A 287 6.80 -16.39 -29.75
N PHE A 288 7.56 -15.68 -30.59
CA PHE A 288 7.95 -14.30 -30.36
C PHE A 288 7.34 -13.34 -31.39
N TYR A 289 7.15 -12.10 -30.96
CA TYR A 289 6.92 -10.95 -31.84
C TYR A 289 8.27 -10.34 -32.18
N HIS A 290 8.50 -10.05 -33.46
CA HIS A 290 9.76 -9.50 -33.94
C HIS A 290 9.57 -8.13 -34.58
N TYR A 291 10.31 -7.13 -34.10
CA TYR A 291 10.50 -5.86 -34.81
C TYR A 291 11.96 -5.73 -35.25
N LEU A 292 12.15 -5.49 -36.53
CA LEU A 292 13.42 -5.10 -37.13
C LEU A 292 13.33 -3.65 -37.58
N LEU A 293 14.16 -2.81 -36.96
CA LEU A 293 14.12 -1.36 -37.12
C LEU A 293 15.40 -0.88 -37.82
N GLU A 294 15.24 -0.03 -38.83
CA GLU A 294 16.34 0.61 -39.55
C GLU A 294 16.12 2.11 -39.65
N GLU A 295 17.09 2.89 -39.19
CA GLU A 295 17.10 4.33 -39.38
C GLU A 295 17.58 4.66 -40.80
N LYS A 296 16.74 5.38 -41.56
CA LYS A 296 17.13 6.02 -42.82
C LYS A 296 17.05 7.54 -42.66
N GLU A 297 17.69 8.29 -43.55
CA GLU A 297 17.91 9.74 -43.42
C GLU A 297 16.69 10.58 -43.00
N LYS A 298 15.45 10.14 -43.31
CA LYS A 298 14.21 10.85 -42.95
C LYS A 298 13.07 9.95 -42.49
N GLU A 299 13.32 8.65 -42.32
CA GLU A 299 12.27 7.70 -41.97
C GLU A 299 12.79 6.55 -41.12
N LEU A 300 11.92 6.05 -40.25
CA LEU A 300 12.13 4.79 -39.56
C LEU A 300 11.47 3.68 -40.38
N VAL A 301 12.27 2.74 -40.86
CA VAL A 301 11.74 1.52 -41.47
C VAL A 301 11.47 0.51 -40.38
N VAL A 302 10.22 0.07 -40.29
CA VAL A 302 9.76 -0.95 -39.35
C VAL A 302 9.41 -2.20 -40.15
N ASP A 303 10.16 -3.28 -39.96
CA ASP A 303 9.88 -4.60 -40.52
C ASP A 303 9.38 -5.55 -39.40
N THR A 304 8.32 -6.29 -39.72
CA THR A 304 7.64 -7.24 -38.84
C THR A 304 7.42 -8.58 -39.56
N THR A 305 8.15 -8.80 -40.65
CA THR A 305 8.15 -10.10 -41.34
C THR A 305 8.76 -11.16 -40.42
N HIS A 306 8.19 -12.36 -40.48
CA HIS A 306 8.66 -13.53 -39.74
C HIS A 306 10.18 -13.72 -39.88
N ILE A 307 10.85 -14.06 -38.78
CA ILE A 307 12.32 -14.14 -38.65
C ILE A 307 12.93 -15.15 -39.63
N THR A 308 12.17 -16.16 -40.04
CA THR A 308 12.54 -17.14 -41.07
C THR A 308 12.87 -16.50 -42.43
N LYS A 309 12.38 -15.28 -42.69
CA LYS A 309 12.64 -14.50 -43.91
C LYS A 309 13.84 -13.57 -43.80
N TRP A 310 14.49 -13.50 -42.63
CA TRP A 310 15.61 -12.56 -42.39
C TRP A 310 16.98 -13.10 -42.80
N ASN A 311 17.06 -14.35 -43.22
CA ASN A 311 18.31 -15.00 -43.66
C ASN A 311 19.07 -14.26 -44.78
N THR A 312 18.42 -13.35 -45.50
CA THR A 312 19.02 -12.52 -46.55
C THR A 312 19.17 -11.04 -46.17
N ILE A 313 18.80 -10.64 -44.95
CA ILE A 313 18.81 -9.23 -44.52
C ILE A 313 20.16 -8.87 -43.89
N ASP A 314 20.70 -7.70 -44.24
CA ASP A 314 21.86 -7.14 -43.56
C ASP A 314 21.47 -6.52 -42.21
N LEU A 315 21.96 -7.12 -41.13
CA LEU A 315 21.72 -6.73 -39.75
C LEU A 315 22.73 -5.70 -39.22
N SER A 316 23.74 -5.31 -40.00
CA SER A 316 24.84 -4.44 -39.54
C SER A 316 24.44 -3.07 -39.00
N ASN A 317 23.24 -2.59 -39.36
CA ASN A 317 22.65 -1.31 -38.96
C ASN A 317 21.18 -1.46 -38.55
N LYS A 318 20.88 -2.47 -37.72
CA LYS A 318 19.51 -2.80 -37.32
C LYS A 318 19.36 -2.83 -35.80
N LEU A 319 18.19 -2.39 -35.33
CA LEU A 319 17.70 -2.64 -33.98
C LEU A 319 16.67 -3.78 -34.05
N ILE A 320 16.93 -4.85 -33.31
CA ILE A 320 16.07 -6.02 -33.19
C ILE A 320 15.42 -5.98 -31.82
N LEU A 321 14.11 -6.17 -31.80
CA LEU A 321 13.26 -6.19 -30.61
C LEU A 321 12.40 -7.44 -30.67
N ASP A 322 12.59 -8.32 -29.69
CA ASP A 322 11.85 -9.58 -29.57
C ASP A 322 11.12 -9.62 -28.24
N TYR A 323 9.87 -10.06 -28.23
CA TYR A 323 9.16 -10.33 -26.98
C TYR A 323 8.07 -11.38 -27.14
N ASP A 324 7.58 -11.96 -26.04
CA ASP A 324 6.53 -12.98 -26.05
C ASP A 324 5.31 -12.58 -25.20
N ASP A 325 4.27 -13.43 -25.22
CA ASP A 325 3.06 -13.26 -24.40
C ASP A 325 3.30 -13.47 -22.89
N ASN A 326 4.49 -13.96 -22.50
CA ASN A 326 4.93 -14.07 -21.10
C ASN A 326 5.73 -12.84 -20.65
N ASN A 327 5.83 -11.80 -21.49
CA ASN A 327 6.58 -10.58 -21.25
C ASN A 327 8.10 -10.80 -21.13
N VAL A 328 8.64 -11.87 -21.69
CA VAL A 328 10.08 -12.02 -21.92
C VAL A 328 10.46 -11.10 -23.07
N PHE A 329 11.52 -10.32 -22.90
CA PHE A 329 11.94 -9.27 -23.81
C PHE A 329 13.44 -9.36 -24.10
N SER A 330 13.81 -9.21 -25.36
CA SER A 330 15.18 -9.10 -25.84
C SER A 330 15.32 -7.89 -26.77
N LEU A 331 16.49 -7.28 -26.74
CA LEU A 331 16.85 -6.16 -27.61
C LEU A 331 18.30 -6.31 -28.05
N SER A 332 18.57 -6.16 -29.33
CA SER A 332 19.94 -6.07 -29.87
C SER A 332 20.05 -4.95 -30.87
N TRP A 333 20.98 -4.02 -30.66
CA TRP A 333 21.18 -2.90 -31.57
C TRP A 333 22.58 -2.92 -32.17
N PHE A 334 22.64 -3.03 -33.49
CA PHE A 334 23.86 -3.02 -34.29
C PHE A 334 23.95 -1.71 -35.07
N LYS A 335 25.14 -1.09 -35.07
CA LYS A 335 25.45 0.06 -35.93
C LYS A 335 26.88 -0.07 -36.46
N GLU A 336 27.04 0.01 -37.77
CA GLU A 336 28.30 -0.24 -38.48
C GLU A 336 28.94 -1.59 -38.11
N GLY A 337 28.12 -2.62 -37.86
CA GLY A 337 28.60 -3.95 -37.47
C GLY A 337 29.13 -4.05 -36.03
N ARG A 338 28.85 -3.07 -35.17
CA ARG A 338 29.19 -3.08 -33.74
C ARG A 338 27.92 -3.13 -32.87
N ASP A 339 27.99 -3.91 -31.79
CA ASP A 339 26.94 -3.96 -30.76
C ASP A 339 26.94 -2.66 -29.95
N LEU A 340 25.84 -1.92 -30.00
CA LEU A 340 25.62 -0.72 -29.17
C LEU A 340 25.00 -1.08 -27.82
N ILE A 341 23.99 -1.94 -27.85
CA ILE A 341 23.29 -2.42 -26.66
C ILE A 341 22.73 -3.82 -26.92
N SER A 342 22.79 -4.67 -25.91
CA SER A 342 22.17 -5.99 -25.92
C SER A 342 21.50 -6.27 -24.57
N ILE A 343 20.24 -6.68 -24.62
CA ILE A 343 19.44 -7.16 -23.50
C ILE A 343 18.92 -8.53 -23.94
N ASN A 344 19.18 -9.55 -23.14
CA ASN A 344 18.88 -10.92 -23.50
C ASN A 344 17.88 -11.51 -22.50
N GLN A 345 16.67 -11.82 -22.98
CA GLN A 345 15.63 -12.56 -22.26
C GLN A 345 15.35 -12.04 -20.84
N SER A 346 15.09 -10.74 -20.73
CA SER A 346 14.66 -10.14 -19.47
C SER A 346 13.14 -10.11 -19.34
N LEU A 347 12.61 -10.30 -18.13
CA LEU A 347 11.19 -10.16 -17.85
C LEU A 347 10.83 -8.68 -17.70
N VAL A 348 9.84 -8.22 -18.48
CA VAL A 348 9.26 -6.89 -18.31
C VAL A 348 8.25 -6.95 -17.16
N GLY A 349 8.55 -6.27 -16.06
CA GLY A 349 7.68 -6.16 -14.91
C GLY A 349 6.59 -5.10 -15.08
N ASN A 350 6.88 -4.02 -15.81
CA ASN A 350 5.95 -2.94 -16.12
C ASN A 350 6.40 -2.18 -17.39
N ILE A 351 5.47 -1.46 -18.02
CA ILE A 351 5.72 -0.64 -19.20
C ILE A 351 4.93 0.67 -19.13
N GLU A 352 5.56 1.77 -19.53
CA GLU A 352 4.91 3.07 -19.65
C GLU A 352 5.04 3.60 -21.07
N TYR A 353 3.97 4.21 -21.58
CA TYR A 353 3.98 4.97 -22.83
C TYR A 353 3.95 6.46 -22.49
N ILE A 354 4.94 7.20 -22.96
CA ILE A 354 5.06 8.64 -22.68
C ILE A 354 5.17 9.44 -23.97
N VAL A 355 4.79 10.71 -23.88
CA VAL A 355 5.03 11.71 -24.91
C VAL A 355 5.92 12.79 -24.29
N GLU A 356 7.13 12.93 -24.80
CA GLU A 356 8.11 13.90 -24.33
C GLU A 356 8.16 15.09 -25.31
N MET A 357 8.56 16.26 -24.81
CA MET A 357 8.80 17.46 -25.61
C MET A 357 10.28 17.81 -25.53
N TYR A 358 10.91 18.06 -26.68
CA TYR A 358 12.27 18.58 -26.74
C TYR A 358 12.34 19.74 -27.71
N GLU A 359 13.27 20.65 -27.48
CA GLU A 359 13.60 21.74 -28.38
C GLU A 359 14.67 21.25 -29.36
N ASP A 360 14.40 21.34 -30.66
CA ASP A 360 15.35 20.94 -31.69
C ASP A 360 16.46 21.99 -31.89
N GLU A 361 17.40 21.73 -32.80
CA GLU A 361 18.51 22.65 -33.10
C GLU A 361 18.05 24.02 -33.62
N ASN A 362 16.79 24.15 -34.04
CA ASN A 362 16.19 25.38 -34.55
C ASN A 362 15.31 26.11 -33.51
N GLY A 363 15.17 25.57 -32.29
CA GLY A 363 14.31 26.13 -31.26
C GLY A 363 12.84 25.69 -31.37
N GLU A 364 12.51 24.71 -32.20
CA GLU A 364 11.14 24.20 -32.34
C GLU A 364 10.85 23.10 -31.30
N GLU A 365 9.71 23.20 -30.62
CA GLU A 365 9.22 22.14 -29.74
C GLU A 365 8.72 20.94 -30.55
N ILE A 366 9.45 19.82 -30.47
CA ILE A 366 9.10 18.56 -31.09
C ILE A 366 8.54 17.60 -30.04
N LYS A 367 7.38 17.03 -30.35
CA LYS A 367 6.80 15.92 -29.59
C LYS A 367 7.36 14.58 -30.08
N THR A 368 7.86 13.79 -29.14
CA THR A 368 8.36 12.44 -29.39
C THR A 368 7.63 11.42 -28.52
N GLU A 369 7.43 10.23 -29.08
CA GLU A 369 6.80 9.10 -28.41
C GLU A 369 7.91 8.20 -27.89
N ALA A 370 7.77 7.73 -26.65
CA ALA A 370 8.72 6.81 -26.03
C ALA A 370 8.01 5.75 -25.18
N ILE A 371 8.70 4.63 -25.02
CA ILE A 371 8.34 3.57 -24.09
C ILE A 371 9.43 3.48 -23.01
N ILE A 372 8.98 3.32 -21.77
CA ILE A 372 9.83 2.94 -20.65
C ILE A 372 9.50 1.49 -20.26
N LEU A 373 10.50 0.61 -20.31
CA LEU A 373 10.40 -0.77 -19.81
C LEU A 373 11.09 -0.90 -18.47
N PHE A 374 10.36 -1.44 -17.49
CA PHE A 374 10.89 -1.78 -16.18
C PHE A 374 11.22 -3.28 -16.17
N LEU A 375 12.50 -3.60 -16.37
CA LEU A 375 13.00 -4.96 -16.46
C LEU A 375 13.29 -5.51 -15.05
N GLU A 376 12.91 -6.76 -14.76
CA GLU A 376 13.05 -7.33 -13.41
C GLU A 376 14.50 -7.55 -12.96
N ASP A 377 15.43 -7.68 -13.91
CA ASP A 377 16.87 -7.80 -13.65
C ASP A 377 17.57 -6.43 -13.44
N LEU A 378 16.85 -5.32 -13.66
CA LEU A 378 17.35 -3.96 -13.46
C LEU A 378 16.61 -3.28 -12.30
N THR A 379 17.22 -3.26 -11.11
CA THR A 379 16.57 -2.76 -9.89
C THR A 379 16.42 -1.24 -9.83
N ASP A 380 17.36 -0.49 -10.42
CA ASP A 380 17.43 0.98 -10.33
C ASP A 380 17.59 1.64 -11.70
N LYS A 381 17.31 0.88 -12.77
CA LYS A 381 17.39 1.37 -14.14
C LYS A 381 16.19 0.89 -14.93
N HIS A 382 15.77 1.71 -15.87
CA HIS A 382 14.75 1.36 -16.84
C HIS A 382 15.30 1.54 -18.25
N LEU A 383 14.78 0.74 -19.18
CA LEU A 383 15.11 0.88 -20.59
C LEU A 383 14.18 1.91 -21.22
N HIS A 384 14.75 2.96 -21.77
CA HIS A 384 14.03 4.03 -22.47
C HIS A 384 14.24 3.86 -23.97
N ILE A 385 13.14 3.72 -24.73
CA ILE A 385 13.13 3.59 -26.19
C ILE A 385 12.34 4.77 -26.76
N GLN A 386 12.99 5.61 -27.54
CA GLN A 386 12.42 6.83 -28.14
C GLN A 386 12.60 6.81 -29.65
N LEU A 387 11.65 7.36 -30.42
CA LEU A 387 11.68 7.29 -31.90
C LEU A 387 12.20 8.53 -32.64
N LYS A 388 12.28 9.72 -32.01
CA LYS A 388 12.57 10.97 -32.73
C LYS A 388 13.72 11.80 -32.12
N PRO A 389 14.48 12.54 -32.96
CA PRO A 389 14.46 12.54 -34.43
C PRO A 389 15.09 11.27 -35.04
N TYR A 390 15.76 10.50 -34.18
CA TYR A 390 16.38 9.21 -34.40
C TYR A 390 15.95 8.29 -33.26
N ILE A 391 15.97 6.98 -33.48
CA ILE A 391 15.86 5.99 -32.43
C ILE A 391 16.96 6.24 -31.39
N SER A 392 16.53 6.34 -30.14
CA SER A 392 17.43 6.33 -29.00
C SER A 392 17.00 5.20 -28.06
N VAL A 393 17.95 4.36 -27.71
CA VAL A 393 17.78 3.30 -26.71
C VAL A 393 18.82 3.52 -25.63
N GLY A 394 18.39 3.66 -24.38
CA GLY A 394 19.31 3.90 -23.27
C GLY A 394 18.78 3.39 -21.94
N LEU A 395 19.70 2.99 -21.07
CA LEU A 395 19.40 2.71 -19.67
C LEU A 395 19.44 4.02 -18.88
N LYS A 396 18.33 4.37 -18.25
CA LYS A 396 18.17 5.57 -17.43
C LYS A 396 17.88 5.17 -15.98
N ASN A 397 18.23 6.04 -15.03
CA ASN A 397 17.92 5.86 -13.61
C ASN A 397 16.56 6.46 -13.27
#